data_AF-A0A961DPA4-F1
#
_entry.id   AF-A0A961DPA4-F1
#
_cell.length_a   1.000
_cell.length_b   1.000
_cell.length_c   1.000
_cell.angle_alpha   90.00
_cell.angle_beta   90.00
_cell.angle_gamma   90.00
#
_symmetry.space_group_name_H-M   'P 1'
#
loop_
_entity.id
_entity.type
_entity.pdbx_description
1 polymer ?
#
loop_
_entity_poly.entity_id
_entity_poly.type
_entity_poly.pdbx_seq_one_letter_code
_entity_poly.pdbx_strand_id
1 'polypeptide(L)'
;ASGYVVNTTPADSFPVHNTAETLFDRLDAAGLTWRVYCDPPSHYSLTGVIHAARLRPRFATNFFSTEQFFEDAERGELPTYSFIEPQIIGFNHNDMHPPFGDLLSAVAKAGGIGEPDQLRFDNPSSLIAGEDLLDRVYRAVRDSSAPTGSNHLNTTLLVTFDEHGGTYDHVPPPSAVPPDASGAGQFGFHFDRSGVR
;
A
#
# COMPACT_ATOMS: atom_id res chain seq x y z
N ALA A 1 2.45 6.71 20.38
CA ALA A 1 1.30 5.98 19.85
C ALA A 1 1.61 5.61 18.40
N SER A 2 1.37 4.35 18.01
CA SER A 2 1.50 3.90 16.62
C SER A 2 0.12 3.94 15.97
N GLY A 3 0.00 4.44 14.73
CA GLY A 3 -1.22 4.30 13.93
C GLY A 3 -2.27 5.41 14.03
N TYR A 4 -1.88 6.69 14.03
CA TYR A 4 -2.84 7.80 13.90
C TYR A 4 -2.98 8.21 12.43
N VAL A 5 -4.17 8.02 11.85
CA VAL A 5 -4.47 8.36 10.46
C VAL A 5 -5.78 9.15 10.43
N VAL A 6 -5.72 10.41 9.97
CA VAL A 6 -6.89 11.31 9.82
C VAL A 6 -7.20 11.46 8.34
N ASN A 7 -8.38 11.00 7.92
CA ASN A 7 -8.65 10.77 6.50
C ASN A 7 -9.22 11.98 5.74
N THR A 8 -9.68 13.03 6.42
CA THR A 8 -10.54 14.02 5.76
C THR A 8 -10.03 15.44 5.78
N THR A 9 -9.41 15.91 6.86
CA THR A 9 -9.02 17.33 6.94
C THR A 9 -7.95 17.54 8.02
N PRO A 10 -6.88 18.30 7.73
CA PRO A 10 -6.55 18.93 6.44
C PRO A 10 -6.05 17.91 5.39
N ALA A 11 -6.03 18.30 4.11
CA ALA A 11 -5.67 17.41 2.99
C ALA A 11 -4.22 16.89 3.06
N ASP A 12 -3.36 17.54 3.84
CA ASP A 12 -1.98 17.15 4.12
C ASP A 12 -1.82 16.29 5.39
N SER A 13 -2.93 15.80 5.96
CA SER A 13 -2.92 14.95 7.16
C SER A 13 -1.95 13.77 7.05
N PHE A 14 -1.88 13.10 5.89
CA PHE A 14 -0.94 12.00 5.70
C PHE A 14 0.49 12.46 5.41
N PRO A 15 0.77 13.26 4.36
CA PRO A 15 2.15 13.55 3.98
C PRO A 15 2.90 14.43 4.99
N VAL A 16 2.21 15.26 5.78
CA VAL A 16 2.84 16.23 6.68
C VAL A 16 2.62 15.90 8.14
N HIS A 17 1.43 15.43 8.51
CA HIS A 17 1.04 15.31 9.92
C HIS A 17 1.10 13.86 10.46
N ASN A 18 1.27 12.87 9.59
CA ASN A 18 1.45 11.48 10.03
C ASN A 18 2.87 11.25 10.57
N THR A 19 3.03 11.53 11.86
CA THR A 19 4.31 11.41 12.59
C THR A 19 4.42 10.10 13.39
N ALA A 20 3.45 9.19 13.24
CA ALA A 20 3.48 7.91 13.92
C ALA A 20 4.71 7.09 13.49
N GLU A 21 5.27 6.34 14.44
CA GLU A 21 6.35 5.39 14.16
C GLU A 21 5.87 4.35 13.13
N THR A 22 6.70 4.09 12.12
CA THR A 22 6.44 3.12 11.06
C THR A 22 7.15 1.79 11.29
N LEU A 23 6.73 0.73 10.60
CA LEU A 23 7.48 -0.53 10.54
C LEU A 23 8.92 -0.30 10.05
N PHE A 24 9.11 0.59 9.08
CA PHE A 24 10.41 0.92 8.49
C PHE A 24 11.36 1.57 9.49
N ASP A 25 10.84 2.42 10.39
CA ASP A 25 11.61 2.98 11.51
C ASP A 25 12.15 1.87 12.42
N ARG A 26 11.33 0.84 12.68
CA ARG A 26 11.74 -0.30 13.50
C ARG A 26 12.75 -1.20 12.78
N LEU A 27 12.61 -1.40 11.47
CA LEU A 27 13.59 -2.13 10.66
C LEU A 27 14.94 -1.41 10.66
N ASP A 28 14.93 -0.09 10.49
CA ASP A 28 16.13 0.74 10.59
C ASP A 28 16.79 0.64 11.97
N ALA A 29 16.00 0.75 13.05
CA ALA A 29 16.51 0.64 14.41
C ALA A 29 17.11 -0.75 14.71
N ALA A 30 16.61 -1.79 14.06
CA ALA A 30 17.13 -3.16 14.14
C ALA A 30 18.31 -3.43 13.19
N GLY A 31 18.69 -2.48 12.33
CA GLY A 31 19.73 -2.66 11.32
C GLY A 31 19.35 -3.64 10.20
N LEU A 32 18.05 -3.85 9.97
CA LEU A 32 17.52 -4.73 8.93
C LEU A 32 17.26 -3.93 7.65
N THR A 33 17.63 -4.51 6.51
CA THR A 33 17.44 -3.86 5.20
C THR A 33 15.99 -3.97 4.77
N TRP A 34 15.49 -2.93 4.10
CA TRP A 34 14.12 -2.91 3.58
C TRP A 34 14.03 -2.08 2.31
N ARG A 35 13.11 -2.45 1.42
CA ARG A 35 12.77 -1.67 0.23
C ARG A 35 11.26 -1.72 -0.03
N VAL A 36 10.73 -0.61 -0.53
CA VAL A 36 9.40 -0.50 -1.13
C VAL A 36 9.58 -0.47 -2.64
N TYR A 37 8.82 -1.31 -3.34
CA TYR A 37 8.88 -1.44 -4.79
C TYR A 37 7.53 -1.05 -5.40
N CYS A 38 7.53 -0.07 -6.31
CA CYS A 38 6.33 0.44 -6.97
C CYS A 38 6.67 0.99 -8.37
N ASP A 39 5.79 0.83 -9.36
CA ASP A 39 6.15 1.01 -10.79
C ASP A 39 5.35 2.06 -11.60
N PRO A 40 5.89 2.52 -12.75
CA PRO A 40 5.33 3.60 -13.60
C PRO A 40 4.10 3.20 -14.42
N PRO A 41 3.15 4.11 -14.69
CA PRO A 41 3.37 5.56 -14.83
C PRO A 41 3.39 6.34 -13.52
N SER A 42 3.06 5.68 -12.41
CA SER A 42 2.99 6.29 -11.10
C SER A 42 4.13 5.77 -10.22
N HIS A 43 5.29 6.45 -10.20
CA HIS A 43 6.27 6.31 -9.10
C HIS A 43 5.72 6.84 -7.75
N TYR A 44 4.40 6.92 -7.60
CA TYR A 44 3.72 7.37 -6.41
C TYR A 44 3.53 6.16 -5.50
N SER A 45 4.53 5.93 -4.65
CA SER A 45 4.35 5.00 -3.54
C SER A 45 3.34 5.56 -2.56
N LEU A 46 2.23 4.84 -2.33
CA LEU A 46 1.23 5.25 -1.34
C LEU A 46 1.83 5.20 0.06
N THR A 47 2.64 4.19 0.37
CA THR A 47 3.46 4.14 1.59
C THR A 47 4.33 5.38 1.73
N GLY A 48 5.01 5.78 0.65
CA GLY A 48 5.84 6.98 0.62
C GLY A 48 5.04 8.25 0.93
N VAL A 49 3.85 8.41 0.32
CA VAL A 49 2.97 9.55 0.56
C VAL A 49 2.43 9.55 1.98
N ILE A 50 1.89 8.42 2.46
CA ILE A 50 1.25 8.31 3.77
C ILE A 50 2.24 8.59 4.90
N HIS A 51 3.50 8.20 4.73
CA HIS A 51 4.54 8.31 5.74
C HIS A 51 5.63 9.33 5.39
N ALA A 52 5.37 10.28 4.50
CA ALA A 52 6.39 11.20 4.00
C ALA A 52 7.08 12.00 5.14
N ALA A 53 6.35 12.37 6.18
CA ALA A 53 6.90 13.05 7.37
C ALA A 53 8.00 12.25 8.09
N ARG A 54 8.02 10.92 7.93
CA ARG A 54 9.02 10.00 8.50
C ARG A 54 10.02 9.52 7.46
N LEU A 55 9.55 9.15 6.27
CA LEU A 55 10.32 8.37 5.28
C LEU A 55 10.94 9.23 4.17
N ARG A 56 10.67 10.53 4.08
CA ARG A 56 11.26 11.40 3.05
C ARG A 56 12.79 11.29 2.94
N PRO A 57 13.58 11.17 4.03
CA PRO A 57 15.02 10.95 3.92
C PRO A 57 15.43 9.63 3.25
N ARG A 58 14.51 8.65 3.13
CA ARG A 58 14.74 7.31 2.59
C ARG A 58 14.23 7.13 1.15
N PHE A 59 13.54 8.11 0.59
CA PHE A 59 12.99 8.03 -0.77
C PHE A 59 14.06 7.71 -1.82
N ALA A 60 15.29 8.22 -1.66
CA ALA A 60 16.37 7.97 -2.60
C ALA A 60 17.07 6.60 -2.41
N THR A 61 16.85 5.90 -1.30
CA THR A 61 17.64 4.73 -0.90
C THR A 61 16.82 3.47 -0.66
N ASN A 62 15.50 3.59 -0.47
CA ASN A 62 14.63 2.49 -0.07
C ASN A 62 13.35 2.38 -0.93
N PHE A 63 13.15 3.25 -1.92
CA PHE A 63 12.01 3.19 -2.82
C PHE A 63 12.52 2.98 -4.25
N PHE A 64 12.07 1.89 -4.88
CA PHE A 64 12.57 1.43 -6.17
C PHE A 64 11.42 0.98 -7.08
N SER A 65 11.73 0.74 -8.36
CA SER A 65 10.81 0.15 -9.32
C SER A 65 10.51 -1.32 -9.00
N THR A 66 9.33 -1.81 -9.38
CA THR A 66 9.04 -3.24 -9.40
C THR A 66 9.93 -3.97 -10.41
N GLU A 67 10.43 -3.29 -11.46
CA GLU A 67 11.52 -3.84 -12.29
C GLU A 67 12.78 -4.16 -11.47
N GLN A 68 13.20 -3.24 -10.58
CA GLN A 68 14.34 -3.47 -9.68
C GLN A 68 14.08 -4.64 -8.72
N PHE A 69 12.84 -4.85 -8.27
CA PHE A 69 12.49 -6.03 -7.48
C PHE A 69 12.81 -7.33 -8.21
N PHE A 70 12.48 -7.42 -9.51
CA PHE A 70 12.77 -8.62 -10.29
C PHE A 70 14.28 -8.84 -10.45
N GLU A 71 15.05 -7.79 -10.68
CA GLU A 71 16.52 -7.88 -10.71
C GLU A 71 17.10 -8.32 -9.36
N ASP A 72 16.62 -7.74 -8.26
CA ASP A 72 17.07 -8.09 -6.91
C ASP A 72 16.74 -9.55 -6.58
N ALA A 73 15.56 -10.03 -7.00
CA ALA A 73 15.14 -11.42 -6.81
C ALA A 73 15.98 -12.40 -7.62
N GLU A 74 16.35 -12.05 -8.86
CA GLU A 74 17.22 -12.86 -9.71
C GLU A 74 18.65 -12.93 -9.14
N ARG A 75 19.18 -11.81 -8.63
CA ARG A 75 20.54 -11.73 -8.06
C ARG A 75 20.64 -12.27 -6.64
N GLY A 76 19.52 -12.58 -5.98
CA GLY A 76 19.51 -13.00 -4.58
C GLY A 76 19.85 -11.85 -3.61
N GLU A 77 19.50 -10.62 -4.00
CA GLU A 77 19.82 -9.37 -3.30
C GLU A 77 18.58 -8.73 -2.65
N LEU A 78 17.46 -9.47 -2.53
CA LEU A 78 16.28 -8.97 -1.83
C LEU A 78 16.64 -8.54 -0.40
N PRO A 79 16.12 -7.41 0.09
CA PRO A 79 16.32 -6.98 1.47
C PRO A 79 15.63 -7.94 2.45
N THR A 80 15.90 -7.75 3.75
CA THR A 80 15.19 -8.50 4.81
C THR A 80 13.68 -8.32 4.72
N TYR A 81 13.21 -7.13 4.31
CA TYR A 81 11.79 -6.84 4.09
C TYR A 81 11.57 -6.15 2.74
N SER A 82 10.85 -6.81 1.84
CA SER A 82 10.41 -6.28 0.56
C SER A 82 8.91 -6.01 0.61
N PHE A 83 8.51 -4.75 0.40
CA PHE A 83 7.11 -4.37 0.27
C PHE A 83 6.82 -4.02 -1.20
N ILE A 84 5.96 -4.78 -1.86
CA ILE A 84 5.59 -4.55 -3.26
C ILE A 84 4.22 -3.89 -3.28
N GLU A 85 4.14 -2.71 -3.87
CA GLU A 85 2.89 -1.99 -4.06
C GLU A 85 2.44 -2.11 -5.52
N PRO A 86 1.16 -2.42 -5.76
CA PRO A 86 0.61 -2.34 -7.10
C PRO A 86 0.46 -0.87 -7.54
N GLN A 87 0.14 -0.70 -8.81
CA GLN A 87 -0.22 0.57 -9.41
C GLN A 87 -1.67 0.90 -9.05
N ILE A 88 -1.82 1.93 -8.21
CA ILE A 88 -3.11 2.35 -7.64
C ILE A 88 -3.70 3.61 -8.27
N ILE A 89 -2.92 4.33 -9.10
CA ILE A 89 -3.33 5.62 -9.70
C ILE A 89 -2.91 5.64 -11.17
N GLY A 90 -3.81 6.13 -12.04
CA GLY A 90 -3.55 6.31 -13.47
C GLY A 90 -4.21 5.28 -14.38
N PHE A 91 -3.61 5.03 -15.54
CA PHE A 91 -4.26 4.33 -16.66
C PHE A 91 -4.13 2.80 -16.64
N ASN A 92 -3.20 2.24 -15.86
CA ASN A 92 -2.85 0.82 -15.84
C ASN A 92 -2.88 0.25 -14.41
N HIS A 93 -4.05 0.27 -13.77
CA HIS A 93 -4.18 -0.30 -12.43
C HIS A 93 -3.98 -1.81 -12.44
N ASN A 94 -3.19 -2.30 -11.48
CA ASN A 94 -2.98 -3.74 -11.24
C ASN A 94 -3.12 -4.08 -9.75
N ASP A 95 -3.87 -3.27 -9.02
CA ASP A 95 -4.13 -3.36 -7.58
C ASP A 95 -5.42 -4.13 -7.24
N MET A 96 -6.19 -4.53 -8.26
CA MET A 96 -7.50 -5.16 -8.11
C MET A 96 -8.54 -4.27 -7.40
N HIS A 97 -8.30 -2.96 -7.29
CA HIS A 97 -9.20 -2.03 -6.60
C HIS A 97 -10.41 -1.71 -7.49
N PRO A 98 -11.65 -1.73 -6.99
CA PRO A 98 -12.81 -1.34 -7.80
C PRO A 98 -12.67 0.12 -8.31
N PRO A 99 -13.18 0.46 -9.51
CA PRO A 99 -13.15 1.84 -9.98
C PRO A 99 -13.87 2.77 -8.97
N PHE A 100 -13.13 3.73 -8.43
CA PHE A 100 -13.59 4.82 -7.56
C PHE A 100 -13.71 6.17 -8.29
N GLY A 101 -13.33 6.27 -9.58
CA GLY A 101 -13.37 7.50 -10.36
C GLY A 101 -14.76 8.14 -10.45
N ASP A 102 -15.81 7.32 -10.59
CA ASP A 102 -17.20 7.79 -10.56
C ASP A 102 -17.62 8.31 -9.17
N LEU A 103 -17.14 7.64 -8.10
CA LEU A 103 -17.36 8.08 -6.72
C LEU A 103 -16.65 9.41 -6.45
N LEU A 104 -15.38 9.54 -6.87
CA LEU A 104 -14.61 10.77 -6.74
C LEU A 104 -15.28 11.92 -7.50
N SER A 105 -15.77 11.64 -8.71
CA SER A 105 -16.53 12.60 -9.53
C SER A 105 -17.83 13.04 -8.84
N ALA A 106 -18.55 12.10 -8.22
CA ALA A 106 -19.76 12.41 -7.46
C ALA A 106 -19.47 13.24 -6.21
N VAL A 107 -18.39 12.94 -5.47
CA VAL A 107 -17.95 13.71 -4.29
C VAL A 107 -17.49 15.10 -4.68
N ALA A 108 -16.71 15.24 -5.76
CA ALA A 108 -16.27 16.54 -6.28
C ALA A 108 -17.47 17.41 -6.70
N LYS A 109 -18.45 16.81 -7.39
CA LYS A 109 -19.72 17.46 -7.75
C LYS A 109 -20.51 17.91 -6.53
N ALA A 110 -20.64 17.05 -5.52
CA ALA A 110 -21.31 17.38 -4.26
C ALA A 110 -20.57 18.48 -3.46
N GLY A 111 -19.25 18.57 -3.60
CA GLY A 111 -18.39 19.60 -3.00
C GLY A 111 -18.30 20.90 -3.80
N GLY A 112 -18.99 21.03 -4.94
CA GLY A 112 -18.97 22.24 -5.77
C GLY A 112 -17.69 22.43 -6.60
N ILE A 113 -16.86 21.39 -6.73
CA ILE A 113 -15.62 21.42 -7.51
C ILE A 113 -15.91 20.90 -8.94
N GLY A 114 -16.51 21.74 -9.78
CA GLY A 114 -16.54 21.61 -11.26
C GLY A 114 -17.17 20.36 -11.90
N GLU A 115 -17.52 20.45 -13.18
CA GLU A 115 -18.05 19.31 -13.97
C GLU A 115 -16.94 18.25 -14.21
N PRO A 116 -17.14 16.97 -13.84
CA PRO A 116 -16.04 15.99 -13.74
C PRO A 116 -15.82 15.13 -14.98
N ASP A 117 -16.50 15.40 -16.10
CA ASP A 117 -16.52 14.55 -17.33
C ASP A 117 -15.14 14.21 -17.94
N GLN A 118 -14.04 14.65 -17.35
CA GLN A 118 -12.67 14.46 -17.84
C GLN A 118 -11.64 14.02 -16.79
N LEU A 119 -12.03 13.77 -15.53
CA LEU A 119 -11.09 13.26 -14.53
C LEU A 119 -10.89 11.73 -14.69
N ARG A 120 -10.21 11.30 -15.76
CA ARG A 120 -9.72 9.91 -15.93
C ARG A 120 -8.50 9.65 -15.05
N PHE A 121 -8.66 9.86 -13.74
CA PHE A 121 -7.62 9.59 -12.72
C PHE A 121 -7.55 8.11 -12.34
N ASP A 122 -8.65 7.41 -12.60
CA ASP A 122 -8.89 6.04 -12.17
C ASP A 122 -9.78 5.35 -13.21
N ASN A 123 -9.14 4.74 -14.21
CA ASN A 123 -9.84 3.85 -15.12
C ASN A 123 -10.08 2.51 -14.41
N PRO A 124 -11.12 1.75 -14.79
CA PRO A 124 -11.41 0.46 -14.18
C PRO A 124 -10.16 -0.41 -14.06
N SER A 125 -9.82 -0.79 -12.83
CA SER A 125 -8.78 -1.79 -12.61
C SER A 125 -9.19 -3.13 -13.20
N SER A 126 -8.18 -3.93 -13.52
CA SER A 126 -8.37 -5.26 -14.06
C SER A 126 -7.87 -6.28 -13.07
N LEU A 127 -8.75 -7.22 -12.67
CA LEU A 127 -8.35 -8.40 -11.93
C LEU A 127 -7.21 -9.14 -12.66
N ILE A 128 -7.27 -9.20 -13.99
CA ILE A 128 -6.24 -9.87 -14.80
C ILE A 128 -4.88 -9.19 -14.66
N ALA A 129 -4.83 -7.86 -14.58
CA ALA A 129 -3.57 -7.14 -14.42
C ALA A 129 -2.97 -7.37 -13.02
N GLY A 130 -3.81 -7.43 -11.98
CA GLY A 130 -3.37 -7.80 -10.64
C GLY A 130 -2.88 -9.25 -10.55
N GLU A 131 -3.60 -10.18 -11.18
CA GLU A 131 -3.19 -11.60 -11.24
C GLU A 131 -1.87 -11.77 -12.01
N ASP A 132 -1.65 -10.99 -13.08
CA ASP A 132 -0.37 -10.95 -13.81
C ASP A 132 0.77 -10.47 -12.91
N LEU A 133 0.56 -9.38 -12.16
CA LEU A 133 1.56 -8.89 -11.21
C LEU A 133 1.89 -9.97 -10.16
N LEU A 134 0.86 -10.61 -9.60
CA LEU A 134 1.02 -11.64 -8.58
C LEU A 134 1.77 -12.87 -9.12
N ASP A 135 1.42 -13.36 -10.32
CA ASP A 135 2.12 -14.49 -10.96
C ASP A 135 3.60 -14.14 -11.19
N ARG A 136 3.90 -12.93 -11.67
CA ARG A 136 5.28 -12.47 -11.88
C ARG A 136 6.07 -12.39 -10.59
N VAL A 137 5.50 -11.81 -9.52
CA VAL A 137 6.14 -11.75 -8.20
C VAL A 137 6.38 -13.15 -7.64
N TYR A 138 5.37 -14.02 -7.70
CA TYR A 138 5.46 -15.39 -7.22
C TYR A 138 6.55 -16.18 -7.97
N ARG A 139 6.61 -16.09 -9.30
CA ARG A 139 7.65 -16.74 -10.11
C ARG A 139 9.04 -16.21 -9.81
N ALA A 140 9.20 -14.89 -9.67
CA ALA A 140 10.49 -14.30 -9.31
C ALA A 140 11.03 -14.83 -7.99
N VAL A 141 10.17 -15.03 -6.99
CA VAL A 141 10.58 -15.66 -5.72
C VAL A 141 10.80 -17.16 -5.88
N ARG A 142 9.87 -17.89 -6.51
CA ARG A 142 9.90 -19.36 -6.61
C ARG A 142 11.05 -19.89 -7.47
N ASP A 143 11.32 -19.24 -8.58
CA ASP A 143 12.29 -19.71 -9.58
C ASP A 143 13.71 -19.13 -9.30
N SER A 144 13.85 -18.30 -8.26
CA SER A 144 15.13 -17.71 -7.82
C SER A 144 16.15 -18.79 -7.45
N SER A 145 17.34 -18.70 -8.05
CA SER A 145 18.41 -19.68 -7.92
C SER A 145 19.81 -19.04 -7.91
N ALA A 146 19.93 -17.86 -7.29
CA ALA A 146 21.19 -17.14 -7.20
C ALA A 146 22.30 -17.99 -6.52
N PRO A 147 23.58 -17.80 -6.87
CA PRO A 147 24.68 -18.57 -6.26
C PRO A 147 24.78 -18.44 -4.73
N THR A 148 24.28 -17.32 -4.18
CA THR A 148 24.27 -17.02 -2.74
C THR A 148 23.10 -17.67 -1.99
N GLY A 149 22.13 -18.26 -2.70
CA GLY A 149 20.96 -18.89 -2.12
C GLY A 149 19.72 -18.73 -3.00
N SER A 150 18.66 -19.48 -2.67
CA SER A 150 17.38 -19.40 -3.37
C SER A 150 16.38 -18.62 -2.53
N ASN A 151 15.76 -17.58 -3.10
CA ASN A 151 14.66 -16.86 -2.42
C ASN A 151 13.48 -17.79 -2.15
N HIS A 152 13.25 -18.82 -2.97
CA HIS A 152 12.17 -19.78 -2.75
C HIS A 152 12.25 -20.48 -1.38
N LEU A 153 13.46 -20.81 -0.93
CA LEU A 153 13.68 -21.56 0.31
C LEU A 153 13.76 -20.65 1.55
N ASN A 154 14.06 -19.37 1.36
CA ASN A 154 14.42 -18.46 2.45
C ASN A 154 13.43 -17.30 2.62
N THR A 155 12.45 -17.16 1.73
CA THR A 155 11.48 -16.06 1.74
C THR A 155 10.08 -16.56 2.07
N THR A 156 9.42 -15.88 3.02
CA THR A 156 7.97 -15.98 3.18
C THR A 156 7.31 -14.94 2.28
N LEU A 157 6.52 -15.40 1.30
CA LEU A 157 5.67 -14.52 0.50
C LEU A 157 4.31 -14.36 1.19
N LEU A 158 3.97 -13.12 1.56
CA LEU A 158 2.67 -12.75 2.09
C LEU A 158 1.94 -11.88 1.07
N VAL A 159 0.71 -12.26 0.73
CA VAL A 159 -0.20 -11.49 -0.12
C VAL A 159 -1.39 -11.08 0.74
N THR A 160 -1.71 -9.80 0.74
CA THR A 160 -2.83 -9.23 1.50
C THR A 160 -3.50 -8.14 0.70
N PHE A 161 -4.73 -7.82 1.08
CA PHE A 161 -5.48 -6.66 0.60
C PHE A 161 -5.56 -5.65 1.74
N ASP A 162 -5.56 -4.35 1.42
CA ASP A 162 -5.65 -3.27 2.40
C ASP A 162 -7.10 -3.03 2.85
N GLU A 163 -8.05 -3.24 1.93
CA GLU A 163 -9.49 -3.12 2.17
C GLU A 163 -10.32 -4.14 1.34
N HIS A 164 -11.63 -4.20 1.57
CA HIS A 164 -12.50 -5.27 1.02
C HIS A 164 -13.20 -4.88 -0.30
N GLY A 165 -12.95 -3.67 -0.81
CA GLY A 165 -13.47 -3.16 -2.07
C GLY A 165 -14.98 -2.88 -2.03
N GLY A 166 -15.58 -2.77 -0.84
CA GLY A 166 -17.04 -2.68 -0.70
C GLY A 166 -17.80 -3.98 -0.98
N THR A 167 -17.11 -5.10 -1.19
CA THR A 167 -17.72 -6.40 -1.46
C THR A 167 -18.41 -6.95 -0.21
N TYR A 168 -19.58 -7.58 -0.38
CA TYR A 168 -20.31 -8.21 0.72
C TYR A 168 -19.52 -9.40 1.30
N ASP A 169 -19.25 -9.38 2.61
CA ASP A 169 -18.89 -10.56 3.39
C ASP A 169 -19.98 -10.91 4.40
N HIS A 170 -20.22 -12.20 4.57
CA HIS A 170 -21.28 -12.72 5.43
C HIS A 170 -20.89 -12.78 6.91
N VAL A 171 -19.61 -12.65 7.25
CA VAL A 171 -19.16 -12.69 8.63
C VAL A 171 -19.10 -11.28 9.18
N PRO A 172 -19.85 -11.00 10.26
CA PRO A 172 -19.75 -9.72 10.94
C PRO A 172 -18.30 -9.47 11.41
N PRO A 173 -17.78 -8.23 11.26
CA PRO A 173 -16.44 -7.91 11.74
C PRO A 173 -16.30 -8.21 13.24
N PRO A 174 -15.27 -8.97 13.65
CA PRO A 174 -15.10 -9.36 15.05
C PRO A 174 -14.70 -8.15 15.91
N SER A 175 -15.01 -8.23 17.21
CA SER A 175 -14.50 -7.28 18.20
C SER A 175 -12.97 -7.32 18.29
N ALA A 176 -12.35 -6.17 18.49
CA ALA A 176 -10.91 -6.03 18.68
C ALA A 176 -10.61 -5.25 19.96
N VAL A 177 -9.38 -5.39 20.46
CA VAL A 177 -8.89 -4.53 21.56
C VAL A 177 -8.40 -3.22 20.94
N PRO A 178 -8.86 -2.05 21.41
CA PRO A 178 -8.35 -0.77 20.92
C PRO A 178 -6.82 -0.69 21.03
N PRO A 179 -6.14 -0.06 20.06
CA PRO A 179 -4.68 -0.03 20.02
C PRO A 179 -4.06 0.79 21.17
N ASP A 180 -4.79 1.77 21.69
CA ASP A 180 -4.40 2.56 22.85
C ASP A 180 -5.62 3.13 23.60
N ALA A 181 -5.36 3.96 24.62
CA ALA A 181 -6.38 4.60 25.45
C ALA A 181 -6.81 5.99 24.95
N SER A 182 -6.56 6.33 23.67
CA SER A 182 -6.91 7.65 23.11
C SER A 182 -8.42 7.88 23.00
N GLY A 183 -9.23 6.82 23.08
CA GLY A 183 -10.69 6.89 23.03
C GLY A 183 -11.22 6.83 21.61
N ALA A 184 -12.35 7.49 21.36
CA ALA A 184 -12.98 7.51 20.04
C ALA A 184 -12.17 8.38 19.06
N GLY A 185 -11.85 7.82 17.90
CA GLY A 185 -11.27 8.53 16.77
C GLY A 185 -12.32 9.26 15.92
N GLN A 186 -11.99 9.43 14.64
CA GLN A 186 -12.86 10.13 13.69
C GLN A 186 -14.23 9.44 13.58
N PHE A 187 -15.29 10.24 13.46
CA PHE A 187 -16.69 9.79 13.40
C PHE A 187 -17.14 8.97 14.63
N GLY A 188 -16.44 9.07 15.76
CA GLY A 188 -16.76 8.31 16.96
C GLY A 188 -16.31 6.85 16.89
N PHE A 189 -15.39 6.49 15.98
CA PHE A 189 -14.91 5.12 15.85
C PHE A 189 -13.91 4.75 16.96
N HIS A 190 -14.21 3.71 17.74
CA HIS A 190 -13.42 3.35 18.93
C HIS A 190 -12.25 2.39 18.67
N PHE A 191 -12.09 1.92 17.43
CA PHE A 191 -11.11 0.88 17.09
C PHE A 191 -11.23 -0.41 17.94
N ASP A 192 -12.43 -0.68 18.45
CA ASP A 192 -12.80 -1.87 19.23
C ASP A 192 -13.39 -2.99 18.35
N ARG A 193 -13.20 -2.90 17.05
CA ARG A 193 -13.67 -3.85 16.03
C ARG A 193 -12.71 -3.89 14.85
N SER A 194 -12.48 -5.08 14.31
CA SER A 194 -11.72 -5.27 13.08
C SER A 194 -12.49 -4.78 11.85
N GLY A 195 -11.81 -4.75 10.70
CA GLY A 195 -12.44 -4.53 9.39
C GLY A 195 -13.24 -5.73 8.92
N VAL A 196 -13.94 -5.54 7.79
CA VAL A 196 -14.54 -6.62 7.01
C VAL A 196 -13.43 -7.52 6.47
N ARG A 197 -13.73 -8.81 6.25
CA ARG A 197 -12.78 -9.77 5.67
C ARG A 197 -12.75 -9.71 4.16
#